data_AF-A0A9E2I1J4-F1
#
_entry.id   AF-A0A9E2I1J4-F1
#
_cell.length_a   1.000
_cell.length_b   1.000
_cell.length_c   1.000
_cell.angle_alpha   90.00
_cell.angle_beta   90.00
_cell.angle_gamma   90.00
#
_symmetry.space_group_name_H-M   'P 1'
#
loop_
_entity.id
_entity.type
_entity.pdbx_description
1 polymer ?
#
loop_
_entity_poly.entity_id
_entity_poly.type
_entity_poly.pdbx_seq_one_letter_code
_entity_poly.pdbx_strand_id
1 'polypeptide(L)'
;MTTVDFITELFYRIDNVMKNTKKHSQANLYPSEVVTIAILFALKGIGNRAFYSWLKRDYLDMFPNLPVRTRLFRLFNTHRHWTKLLLAEPTIIGLIDTY
;
A
#
# COMPACT_ATOMS: atom_id res chain seq x y z
N MET A 1 10.94 -15.33 3.83
CA MET A 1 9.60 -14.77 3.56
C MET A 1 9.57 -14.37 2.08
N THR A 2 8.57 -14.80 1.29
CA THR A 2 8.48 -14.32 -0.11
C THR A 2 7.93 -12.89 -0.13
N THR A 3 8.13 -12.15 -1.22
CA THR A 3 7.56 -10.79 -1.34
C THR A 3 6.03 -10.81 -1.28
N VAL A 4 5.40 -11.88 -1.76
CA VAL A 4 3.94 -12.07 -1.68
C VAL A 4 3.49 -12.25 -0.23
N ASP A 5 4.21 -13.05 0.56
CA ASP A 5 3.91 -13.24 1.99
C ASP A 5 4.06 -11.92 2.75
N PHE A 6 5.13 -11.16 2.47
CA PHE A 6 5.35 -9.85 3.07
C PHE A 6 4.22 -8.87 2.73
N ILE A 7 3.83 -8.77 1.46
CA ILE A 7 2.74 -7.88 1.02
C ILE A 7 1.42 -8.29 1.69
N THR A 8 1.16 -9.59 1.80
CA THR A 8 -0.04 -10.13 2.43
C THR A 8 -0.09 -9.81 3.92
N GLU A 9 1.02 -10.01 4.63
CA GLU A 9 1.10 -9.70 6.06
C GLU A 9 1.05 -8.19 6.33
N LEU A 10 1.70 -7.39 5.49
CA LEU A 10 1.61 -5.94 5.52
C LEU A 10 0.16 -5.47 5.33
N PHE A 11 -0.54 -6.02 4.33
CA PHE A 11 -1.95 -5.74 4.09
C PHE A 11 -2.81 -6.13 5.31
N TYR A 12 -2.60 -7.32 5.88
CA TYR A 12 -3.35 -7.78 7.05
C TYR A 12 -3.18 -6.85 8.26
N ARG A 13 -1.98 -6.35 8.53
CA ARG A 13 -1.73 -5.40 9.63
C ARG A 13 -2.40 -4.06 9.37
N ILE A 14 -2.25 -3.52 8.16
CA ILE A 14 -2.87 -2.24 7.77
C ILE A 14 -4.40 -2.34 7.83
N ASP A 15 -4.98 -3.43 7.33
CA ASP A 15 -6.42 -3.64 7.36
C ASP A 15 -6.94 -3.74 8.80
N ASN A 16 -6.21 -4.41 9.70
CA ASN A 16 -6.56 -4.45 11.12
C ASN A 16 -6.56 -3.07 11.78
N VAL A 17 -5.60 -2.20 11.45
CA VAL A 17 -5.56 -0.81 11.97
C VAL A 17 -6.66 0.04 11.32
N MET A 18 -6.93 -0.17 10.04
CA MET A 18 -7.92 0.59 9.26
C MET A 18 -9.33 0.02 9.32
N LYS A 19 -9.61 -0.99 10.16
CA LYS A 19 -10.89 -1.73 10.29
C LYS A 19 -12.15 -0.86 10.37
N ASN A 20 -12.02 0.40 10.78
CA ASN A 20 -13.14 1.36 10.89
C ASN A 20 -13.33 2.28 9.66
N THR A 21 -12.52 2.14 8.61
CA THR A 21 -12.56 3.02 7.44
C THR A 21 -13.49 2.45 6.39
N LYS A 22 -14.70 3.02 6.26
CA LYS A 22 -15.66 2.61 5.22
C LYS A 22 -15.08 2.85 3.83
N LYS A 23 -15.14 1.83 2.96
CA LYS A 23 -14.84 2.00 1.53
C LYS A 23 -15.76 3.06 0.95
N HIS A 24 -15.16 4.08 0.33
CA HIS A 24 -15.95 5.08 -0.38
C HIS A 24 -16.63 4.41 -1.58
N SER A 25 -17.93 4.64 -1.76
CA SER A 25 -18.76 3.92 -2.75
C SER A 25 -18.29 4.06 -4.22
N GLN A 26 -17.38 4.99 -4.51
CA GLN A 26 -16.84 5.27 -5.84
C GLN A 26 -15.34 4.97 -5.97
N ALA A 27 -14.72 4.38 -4.94
CA ALA A 27 -13.30 4.05 -4.95
C ALA A 27 -13.08 2.66 -5.56
N ASN A 28 -12.22 2.60 -6.59
CA ASN A 28 -11.80 1.34 -7.21
C ASN A 28 -11.00 0.45 -6.24
N LEU A 29 -10.23 1.06 -5.34
CA LEU A 29 -9.46 0.37 -4.29
C LEU A 29 -10.03 0.66 -2.92
N TYR A 30 -9.84 -0.29 -2.01
CA TYR A 30 -10.01 -0.07 -0.58
C TYR A 30 -8.94 0.88 -0.05
N PRO A 31 -9.26 1.70 0.98
CA PRO A 31 -8.28 2.56 1.63
C PRO A 31 -7.06 1.78 2.16
N SER A 32 -7.28 0.56 2.69
CA SER A 32 -6.20 -0.33 3.14
C SER A 32 -5.26 -0.71 2.00
N GLU A 33 -5.79 -1.12 0.84
CA GLU A 33 -4.97 -1.44 -0.35
C GLU A 33 -4.13 -0.25 -0.80
N VAL A 34 -4.74 0.95 -0.87
CA VAL A 34 -4.02 2.18 -1.26
C VAL A 34 -2.86 2.45 -0.31
N VAL A 35 -3.07 2.28 0.99
CA VAL A 35 -2.05 2.51 2.01
C VAL A 35 -0.96 1.44 1.97
N THR A 36 -1.30 0.18 1.75
CA THR A 36 -0.31 -0.90 1.52
C THR A 36 0.62 -0.55 0.37
N ILE A 37 0.06 -0.15 -0.77
CA ILE A 37 0.86 0.24 -1.94
C ILE A 37 1.69 1.51 -1.63
N ALA A 38 1.15 2.47 -0.88
CA ALA A 38 1.88 3.68 -0.49
C ALA A 38 3.08 3.38 0.42
N ILE A 39 2.94 2.42 1.36
CA ILE A 39 4.04 1.96 2.22
C ILE A 39 5.08 1.21 1.37
N LEU A 40 4.66 0.29 0.50
CA LEU A 40 5.56 -0.36 -0.46
C LEU A 40 6.34 0.64 -1.30
N PHE A 41 5.70 1.72 -1.74
CA PHE A 41 6.36 2.81 -2.46
C PHE A 41 7.42 3.51 -1.61
N ALA A 42 7.09 3.84 -0.36
CA ALA A 42 8.02 4.46 0.59
C ALA A 42 9.22 3.55 0.89
N LEU A 43 9.00 2.25 1.04
CA LEU A 43 10.04 1.24 1.31
C LEU A 43 10.96 1.04 0.10
N LYS A 44 10.38 0.94 -1.10
CA LYS A 44 11.17 0.65 -2.30
C LYS A 44 12.00 1.86 -2.74
N GLY A 45 11.57 3.08 -2.41
CA GLY A 45 12.32 4.32 -2.67
C GLY A 45 12.59 4.63 -4.14
N ILE A 46 11.95 3.93 -5.08
CA ILE A 46 12.15 4.09 -6.53
C ILE A 46 11.18 5.12 -7.11
N GLY A 47 11.55 5.71 -8.26
CA GLY A 47 10.72 6.74 -8.91
C GLY A 47 9.31 6.26 -9.31
N ASN A 48 8.36 7.21 -9.37
CA ASN A 48 6.93 6.97 -9.61
C ASN A 48 6.62 6.04 -10.81
N ARG A 49 7.34 6.21 -11.92
CA ARG A 49 7.14 5.39 -13.13
C ARG A 49 7.64 3.96 -12.94
N ALA A 50 8.85 3.82 -12.39
CA ALA A 50 9.47 2.51 -12.16
C ALA A 50 8.65 1.69 -11.16
N PHE A 51 8.16 2.33 -10.08
CA PHE A 51 7.29 1.70 -9.12
C PHE A 51 5.99 1.20 -9.75
N TYR A 52 5.30 2.07 -10.51
CA TYR A 52 4.04 1.70 -11.14
C TYR A 52 4.20 0.56 -12.15
N SER A 53 5.27 0.58 -12.94
CA SER A 53 5.58 -0.50 -13.88
C SER A 53 5.89 -1.82 -13.17
N TRP A 54 6.65 -1.79 -12.08
CA TRP A 54 6.94 -2.96 -11.25
C TRP A 54 5.66 -3.54 -10.62
N LEU A 55 4.84 -2.69 -10.00
CA LEU A 55 3.59 -3.10 -9.36
C LEU A 55 2.62 -3.74 -10.36
N LYS A 56 2.48 -3.14 -11.55
CA LYS A 56 1.61 -3.66 -12.61
C LYS A 56 2.13 -4.97 -13.22
N ARG A 57 3.45 -5.19 -13.24
CA ARG A 57 4.02 -6.40 -13.82
C ARG A 57 3.93 -7.59 -12.87
N ASP A 58 4.24 -7.37 -11.60
CA ASP A 58 4.49 -8.46 -10.66
C ASP A 58 3.32 -8.67 -9.67
N TYR A 59 2.43 -7.68 -9.49
CA TYR A 59 1.37 -7.70 -8.46
C TYR A 59 -0.01 -7.25 -8.95
N LEU A 60 -0.24 -7.26 -10.27
CA LEU A 60 -1.56 -6.92 -10.82
C LEU A 60 -2.64 -7.91 -10.37
N ASP A 61 -2.28 -9.18 -10.19
CA ASP A 61 -3.20 -10.23 -9.72
C ASP A 61 -3.70 -9.95 -8.30
N MET A 62 -2.88 -9.32 -7.45
CA MET A 62 -3.27 -8.91 -6.10
C MET A 62 -4.09 -7.61 -6.08
N PHE A 63 -3.92 -6.74 -7.09
CA PHE A 63 -4.60 -5.45 -7.19
C PHE A 63 -5.27 -5.27 -8.56
N PRO A 64 -6.34 -6.03 -8.87
CA PRO A 64 -6.92 -6.09 -10.22
C PRO A 64 -7.52 -4.74 -10.68
N ASN A 65 -7.96 -3.90 -9.74
CA ASN A 65 -8.61 -2.61 -10.02
C ASN A 65 -7.66 -1.40 -9.95
N LEU A 66 -6.37 -1.59 -10.26
CA LEU A 66 -5.35 -0.53 -10.14
C LEU A 66 -5.68 0.69 -11.02
N PRO A 67 -5.79 1.90 -10.46
CA PRO A 67 -6.08 3.11 -11.20
C PRO A 67 -4.84 3.59 -11.95
N VAL A 68 -5.07 4.45 -12.94
CA VAL A 68 -3.99 5.07 -13.72
C VAL A 68 -2.96 5.74 -12.80
N ARG A 69 -1.68 5.63 -13.15
CA ARG A 69 -0.51 6.13 -12.41
C ARG A 69 -0.75 7.46 -11.69
N THR A 70 -1.20 8.49 -12.40
CA THR A 70 -1.41 9.84 -11.83
C THR A 70 -2.48 9.85 -10.74
N ARG A 71 -3.56 9.09 -10.90
CA ARG A 71 -4.63 8.93 -9.90
C ARG A 71 -4.14 8.16 -8.68
N LEU A 72 -3.31 7.13 -8.87
CA LEU A 72 -2.70 6.36 -7.78
C LEU A 72 -1.84 7.27 -6.88
N PHE A 73 -0.92 8.05 -7.46
CA PHE A 73 -0.07 8.95 -6.67
C PHE A 73 -0.86 10.08 -6.00
N ARG A 74 -1.95 10.55 -6.63
CA ARG A 74 -2.85 11.49 -5.98
C ARG A 74 -3.53 10.88 -4.76
N LEU A 75 -3.93 9.60 -4.84
CA LEU A 75 -4.48 8.86 -3.71
C LEU A 75 -3.46 8.68 -2.57
N PHE A 76 -2.18 8.48 -2.88
CA PHE A 76 -1.12 8.43 -1.86
C PHE A 76 -1.02 9.75 -1.08
N ASN A 77 -1.10 10.88 -1.78
CA ASN A 77 -1.10 12.18 -1.11
C ASN A 77 -2.33 12.36 -0.20
N THR A 78 -3.50 11.88 -0.62
CA THR A 78 -4.72 11.91 0.21
C THR A 78 -4.59 11.04 1.47
N HIS A 79 -3.92 9.89 1.38
CA HIS A 79 -3.76 8.96 2.49
C HIS A 79 -2.41 9.11 3.22
N ARG A 80 -1.65 10.17 2.94
CA ARG A 80 -0.32 10.40 3.49
C ARG A 80 -0.31 10.41 5.03
N HIS A 81 -1.41 10.86 5.64
CA HIS A 81 -1.59 10.82 7.08
C HIS A 81 -1.55 9.39 7.62
N TRP A 82 -2.29 8.46 6.99
CA TRP A 82 -2.27 7.04 7.35
C TRP A 82 -0.91 6.42 7.14
N THR A 83 -0.26 6.70 6.00
CA THR A 83 1.10 6.20 5.74
C THR A 83 2.07 6.65 6.82
N LYS A 84 1.99 7.91 7.26
CA LYS A 84 2.85 8.45 8.33
C LYS A 84 2.55 7.84 9.70
N LEU A 85 1.28 7.62 10.02
CA LEU A 85 0.88 6.97 11.28
C LEU A 85 1.36 5.52 11.33
N LEU A 86 1.14 4.76 10.26
CA LEU A 86 1.52 3.35 10.17
C LEU A 86 3.03 3.15 10.09
N LEU A 87 3.76 4.06 9.44
CA LEU A 87 5.23 4.09 9.49
C LEU A 87 5.78 4.46 10.87
N ALA A 88 4.99 5.10 11.73
CA ALA A 88 5.39 5.41 13.10
C ALA A 88 5.05 4.28 14.08
N GLU A 89 4.21 3.31 13.69
CA GLU A 89 3.86 2.18 14.54
C GLU A 89 5.00 1.16 14.59
N PRO A 90 5.49 0.81 15.79
CA PRO A 90 6.63 -0.11 15.95
C PRO A 90 6.34 -1.50 15.40
N THR A 91 5.07 -1.90 15.34
CA THR A 91 4.62 -3.20 14.83
C THR A 91 4.79 -3.35 13.32
N ILE A 92 4.74 -2.24 12.58
CA ILE A 92 4.94 -2.21 11.12
C ILE A 92 6.42 -2.00 10.81
N ILE A 93 7.11 -1.14 11.57
CA ILE A 93 8.58 -1.01 11.50
C ILE A 93 9.24 -2.37 11.76
N GLY A 94 8.81 -3.12 12.77
CA GLY A 94 9.37 -4.44 13.08
C GLY A 94 9.13 -5.49 11.97
N LEU A 95 8.03 -5.38 11.21
CA LEU A 95 7.81 -6.22 10.03
C LEU A 95 8.82 -5.88 8.92
N ILE A 96 9.13 -4.58 8.74
CA ILE A 96 10.12 -4.09 7.77
C ILE A 96 11.54 -4.54 8.16
N ASP A 97 11.90 -4.48 9.45
CA ASP A 97 13.22 -4.92 9.93
C ASP A 97 13.45 -6.45 9.76
N THR A 98 12.38 -7.22 9.56
CA THR A 98 12.43 -8.69 9.40
C THR A 98 12.45 -9.14 7.93
N TYR A 99 12.26 -8.21 6.97
CA TYR A 99 12.16 -8.48 5.53
C TYR A 99 13.43 -8.09 4.77
#